data_AF-A0A8X6PMS9-F1
#
_entry.id   AF-A0A8X6PMS9-F1
#
_cell.length_a   1.000
_cell.length_b   1.000
_cell.length_c   1.000
_cell.angle_alpha   90.00
_cell.angle_beta   90.00
_cell.angle_gamma   90.00
#
_symmetry.space_group_name_H-M   'P 1'
#
loop_
_entity.id
_entity.type
_entity.pdbx_description
1 polymer ?
#
loop_
_entity_poly.entity_id
_entity_poly.type
_entity_poly.pdbx_seq_one_letter_code
_entity_poly.pdbx_strand_id
1 'polypeptide(L)'
;MVYGSNIRLPGEFFDPPSIQIDPETFVTKLQIFMEELKPTKSSPPRNQKIFVHTDLQNCSHVFVRVDRENKELELPYEGPFTVTDRNEKYFTLLVKGKPLNISVDRLKPVHLLETDSIHDKPTFSCKQSDENSATNDSNLLSDDKPAVTRYGRQIKKPVRFQD
;
A
#
# COMPACT_ATOMS: atom_id res chain seq x y z
N MET A 1 -30.61 -13.57 55.84
CA MET A 1 -29.83 -12.33 55.70
C MET A 1 -28.52 -12.71 55.01
N VAL A 2 -28.34 -12.29 53.77
CA VAL A 2 -27.21 -12.63 52.88
C VAL A 2 -26.74 -11.24 52.45
N TYR A 3 -25.60 -10.67 52.84
CA TYR A 3 -24.22 -11.13 52.76
C TYR A 3 -23.41 -10.41 53.87
N GLY A 4 -22.40 -11.06 54.42
CA GLY A 4 -21.61 -10.57 55.58
C GLY A 4 -20.56 -9.50 55.29
N SER A 5 -20.72 -8.67 54.24
CA SER A 5 -19.76 -7.61 53.89
C SER A 5 -20.44 -6.44 53.17
N ASN A 6 -19.93 -5.22 53.38
CA ASN A 6 -20.45 -4.00 52.78
C ASN A 6 -20.33 -4.04 51.24
N ILE A 7 -21.33 -3.45 50.54
CA ILE A 7 -21.36 -3.34 49.08
C ILE A 7 -20.27 -2.37 48.62
N ARG A 8 -19.36 -2.81 47.74
CA ARG A 8 -18.28 -1.97 47.18
C ARG A 8 -18.78 -1.04 46.08
N LEU A 9 -18.18 0.14 45.97
CA LEU A 9 -18.47 1.08 44.89
C LEU A 9 -17.86 0.60 43.56
N PRO A 10 -18.49 0.89 42.41
CA PRO A 10 -17.87 0.62 41.11
C PRO A 10 -16.56 1.41 40.99
N GLY A 11 -15.43 0.70 40.97
CA GLY A 11 -14.07 1.29 40.91
C GLY A 11 -13.22 1.06 42.17
N GLU A 12 -13.80 0.54 43.26
CA GLU A 12 -13.09 0.21 44.50
C GLU A 12 -12.44 -1.19 44.38
N PHE A 13 -11.22 -1.22 43.82
CA PHE A 13 -10.52 -2.46 43.50
C PHE A 13 -9.66 -3.02 44.64
N PHE A 14 -9.18 -2.17 45.54
CA PHE A 14 -8.18 -2.54 46.54
C PHE A 14 -8.78 -2.49 47.94
N ASP A 15 -8.63 -3.58 48.69
CA ASP A 15 -8.92 -3.60 50.12
C ASP A 15 -7.91 -2.71 50.86
N PRO A 16 -8.33 -2.01 51.94
CA PRO A 16 -7.41 -1.23 52.75
C PRO A 16 -6.31 -2.18 53.27
N PRO A 17 -5.02 -1.82 53.09
CA PRO A 17 -3.94 -2.71 53.50
C PRO A 17 -4.01 -2.94 55.00
N SER A 18 -3.94 -4.20 55.42
CA SER A 18 -3.91 -4.57 56.85
C SER A 18 -2.64 -4.09 57.57
N ILE A 19 -1.64 -3.65 56.80
CA ILE A 19 -0.34 -3.17 57.26
C ILE A 19 -0.21 -1.71 56.86
N GLN A 20 0.10 -0.84 57.83
CA GLN A 20 0.46 0.55 57.54
C GLN A 20 1.86 0.58 56.95
N ILE A 21 1.92 0.52 55.61
CA ILE A 21 3.17 0.63 54.87
C ILE A 21 3.49 2.12 54.75
N ASP A 22 4.69 2.49 55.18
CA ASP A 22 5.20 3.85 55.01
C ASP A 22 5.22 4.20 53.51
N PRO A 23 4.53 5.26 53.05
CA PRO A 23 4.38 5.60 51.64
C PRO A 23 5.72 5.72 50.92
N GLU A 24 6.77 6.21 51.58
CA GLU A 24 8.10 6.35 50.99
C GLU A 24 8.71 4.98 50.63
N THR A 25 8.52 3.99 51.51
CA THR A 25 9.00 2.61 51.26
C THR A 25 8.22 1.91 50.15
N PHE A 26 6.95 2.26 49.95
CA PHE A 26 6.13 1.68 48.89
C PHE A 26 6.53 2.24 47.52
N VAL A 27 6.70 3.56 47.42
CA VAL A 27 7.09 4.23 46.17
C VAL A 27 8.47 3.77 45.72
N THR A 28 9.43 3.65 46.64
CA THR A 28 10.79 3.16 46.32
C THR A 28 10.77 1.72 45.81
N LYS A 29 10.00 0.82 46.44
CA LYS A 29 9.82 -0.56 45.96
C LYS A 29 9.17 -0.62 44.58
N LEU A 30 8.16 0.22 44.34
CA LEU A 30 7.47 0.28 43.05
C LEU A 30 8.40 0.79 41.95
N GLN A 31 9.21 1.81 42.24
CA GLN A 31 10.23 2.32 41.30
C GLN A 31 11.23 1.24 40.92
N ILE A 32 11.77 0.50 41.91
CA ILE A 32 12.70 -0.61 41.66
C ILE A 32 12.03 -1.67 40.77
N PHE A 33 10.79 -2.05 41.08
CA PHE A 33 10.05 -3.04 40.29
C PHE A 33 9.80 -2.59 38.84
N MET A 34 9.43 -1.32 38.65
CA MET A 34 9.22 -0.76 37.32
C MET A 34 10.54 -0.60 36.54
N GLU A 35 11.65 -0.32 37.22
CA GLU A 35 12.99 -0.30 36.62
C GLU A 35 13.46 -1.68 36.17
N GLU A 36 13.04 -2.75 36.85
CA GLU A 36 13.30 -4.13 36.44
C GLU A 36 12.50 -4.54 35.19
N LEU A 37 11.34 -3.91 34.95
CA LEU A 37 10.53 -4.11 33.75
C LEU A 37 11.15 -3.40 32.53
N LYS A 38 12.35 -3.82 32.12
CA LYS A 38 12.98 -3.35 30.88
C LYS A 38 12.40 -4.09 29.68
N PRO A 39 12.10 -3.39 28.58
CA PRO A 39 11.75 -4.04 27.32
C PRO A 39 12.80 -5.08 26.95
N THR A 40 12.37 -6.28 26.59
CA THR A 40 13.27 -7.31 26.05
C THR A 40 14.00 -6.75 24.85
N LYS A 41 15.32 -6.94 24.79
CA LYS A 41 16.14 -6.47 23.66
C LYS A 41 15.54 -6.99 22.36
N SER A 42 15.04 -6.07 21.53
CA SER A 42 14.56 -6.39 20.20
C SER A 42 15.71 -6.97 19.37
N SER A 43 15.39 -7.87 18.44
CA SER A 43 16.35 -8.35 17.45
C SER A 43 17.04 -7.14 16.79
N PRO A 44 18.37 -7.18 16.58
CA PRO A 44 19.04 -6.10 15.87
C PRO A 44 18.37 -5.88 14.52
N PRO A 45 18.29 -4.62 14.04
CA PRO A 45 17.75 -4.33 12.73
C PRO A 45 18.52 -5.17 11.72
N ARG A 46 17.77 -5.91 10.89
CA ARG A 46 18.36 -6.73 9.85
C ARG A 46 19.17 -5.80 8.94
N ASN A 47 20.48 -6.04 8.83
CA ASN A 47 21.39 -5.32 7.92
C ASN A 47 21.08 -5.69 6.44
N GLN A 48 19.85 -5.48 6.00
CA GLN A 48 19.47 -5.61 4.61
C GLN A 48 19.89 -4.34 3.88
N LYS A 49 20.64 -4.51 2.79
CA LYS A 49 20.95 -3.41 1.87
C LYS A 49 19.63 -2.95 1.24
N ILE A 50 19.37 -1.65 1.33
CA ILE A 50 18.20 -1.03 0.68
C ILE A 50 18.40 -1.21 -0.82
N PHE A 51 17.40 -1.80 -1.48
CA PHE A 51 17.41 -1.97 -2.92
C PHE A 51 16.96 -0.66 -3.58
N VAL A 52 17.82 -0.11 -4.44
CA VAL A 52 17.51 1.05 -5.28
C VAL A 52 17.77 0.64 -6.73
N HIS A 53 16.83 0.95 -7.62
CA HIS A 53 17.00 0.68 -9.05
C HIS A 53 18.16 1.50 -9.62
N THR A 54 19.11 0.82 -10.27
CA THR A 54 20.27 1.46 -10.93
C THR A 54 19.85 2.49 -11.97
N ASP A 55 18.74 2.22 -12.66
CA ASP A 55 18.28 3.02 -13.79
C ASP A 55 17.73 4.38 -13.35
N LEU A 56 17.41 4.55 -12.05
CA LEU A 56 17.03 5.85 -11.49
C LEU A 56 18.13 6.90 -11.65
N GLN A 57 19.40 6.48 -11.71
CA GLN A 57 20.51 7.39 -11.88
C GLN A 57 20.63 7.94 -13.30
N ASN A 58 20.00 7.30 -14.30
CA ASN A 58 20.12 7.68 -15.70
C ASN A 58 18.77 8.05 -16.35
N CYS A 59 17.62 7.70 -15.74
CA CYS A 59 16.30 7.88 -16.34
C CYS A 59 15.87 9.36 -16.50
N SER A 60 15.37 9.74 -17.66
CA SER A 60 14.83 11.09 -17.92
C SER A 60 13.46 11.30 -17.26
N HIS A 61 12.63 10.26 -17.23
CA HIS A 61 11.30 10.29 -16.67
C HIS A 61 11.11 9.21 -15.59
N VAL A 62 10.26 9.50 -14.61
CA VAL A 62 10.03 8.66 -13.44
C VAL A 62 8.54 8.66 -13.08
N PHE A 63 8.02 7.50 -12.71
CA PHE A 63 6.70 7.34 -12.09
C PHE A 63 6.78 7.55 -10.58
N VAL A 64 5.78 8.22 -10.02
CA VAL A 64 5.71 8.54 -8.57
C VAL A 64 4.61 7.71 -7.92
N ARG A 65 4.95 6.99 -6.85
CA ARG A 65 3.98 6.22 -6.07
C ARG A 65 3.06 7.15 -5.27
N VAL A 66 1.77 6.86 -5.29
CA VAL A 66 0.75 7.54 -4.50
C VAL A 66 0.53 6.74 -3.21
N ASP A 67 1.01 7.29 -2.08
CA ASP A 67 0.92 6.62 -0.76
C ASP A 67 -0.38 6.94 0.02
N ARG A 68 -1.35 7.62 -0.62
CA ARG A 68 -2.67 7.87 0.00
C ARG A 68 -3.57 6.65 -0.15
N GLU A 69 -4.66 6.62 0.60
CA GLU A 69 -5.73 5.64 0.37
C GLU A 69 -6.29 5.81 -1.04
N ASN A 70 -6.02 4.82 -1.89
CA ASN A 70 -6.43 4.84 -3.28
C ASN A 70 -7.91 4.46 -3.39
N LYS A 71 -8.64 5.15 -4.28
CA LYS A 71 -9.99 4.73 -4.63
C LYS A 71 -9.96 3.44 -5.42
N GLU A 72 -11.09 2.75 -5.49
CA GLU A 72 -11.25 1.59 -6.35
C GLU A 72 -10.84 1.94 -7.79
N LEU A 73 -9.99 1.08 -8.39
CA LEU A 73 -9.45 1.22 -9.75
C LEU A 73 -8.53 2.44 -9.99
N GLU A 74 -8.03 3.10 -8.95
CA GLU A 74 -7.00 4.15 -9.10
C GLU A 74 -5.60 3.54 -9.27
N LEU A 75 -4.81 4.09 -10.19
CA LEU A 75 -3.44 3.62 -10.42
C LEU A 75 -2.54 3.98 -9.22
N PRO A 76 -1.71 3.04 -8.72
CA PRO A 76 -0.83 3.29 -7.58
C PRO A 76 0.36 4.21 -7.90
N TYR A 77 0.60 4.48 -9.18
CA TYR A 77 1.64 5.37 -9.65
C TYR A 77 1.06 6.43 -10.57
N GLU A 78 1.46 7.67 -10.37
CA GLU A 78 1.12 8.79 -11.23
C GLU A 78 2.28 9.05 -12.19
N GLY A 79 1.92 9.33 -13.45
CA GLY A 79 2.63 10.09 -14.47
C GLY A 79 4.12 9.81 -14.73
N PRO A 80 4.58 9.80 -15.99
CA PRO A 80 5.99 10.00 -16.26
C PRO A 80 6.32 11.48 -16.00
N PHE A 81 6.96 11.78 -14.87
CA PHE A 81 7.45 13.12 -14.56
C PHE A 81 8.91 13.27 -14.97
N THR A 82 9.25 14.42 -15.54
CA THR A 82 10.65 14.74 -15.89
C THR A 82 11.46 14.98 -14.63
N VAL A 83 12.63 14.34 -14.54
CA VAL A 83 13.60 14.57 -13.47
C VAL A 83 14.43 15.81 -13.82
N THR A 84 14.42 16.82 -12.94
CA THR A 84 15.26 18.02 -13.08
C THR A 84 16.61 17.82 -12.41
N ASP A 85 16.60 17.43 -11.13
CA ASP A 85 17.81 17.24 -10.33
C ASP A 85 17.78 15.89 -9.59
N ARG A 86 18.96 15.30 -9.37
CA ARG A 86 19.14 14.01 -8.69
C ARG A 86 20.03 14.18 -7.46
N ASN A 87 19.55 13.73 -6.30
CA ASN A 87 20.34 13.59 -5.08
C ASN A 87 20.25 12.15 -4.55
N GLU A 88 21.10 11.79 -3.59
CA GLU A 88 21.18 10.42 -3.05
C GLU A 88 19.86 9.92 -2.43
N LYS A 89 19.10 10.81 -1.77
CA LYS A 89 17.87 10.45 -1.03
C LYS A 89 16.57 10.90 -1.69
N TYR A 90 16.63 11.91 -2.55
CA TYR A 90 15.46 12.50 -3.18
C TYR A 90 15.80 13.12 -4.54
N PHE A 91 14.83 13.12 -5.45
CA PHE A 91 14.94 13.77 -6.75
C PHE A 91 13.99 14.97 -6.82
N THR A 92 14.35 15.96 -7.61
CA THR A 92 13.49 17.10 -7.95
C THR A 92 12.79 16.78 -9.26
N LEU A 93 11.47 16.62 -9.23
CA LEU A 93 10.66 16.36 -10.42
C LEU A 93 9.86 17.60 -10.82
N LEU A 94 9.60 17.77 -12.11
CA LEU A 94 8.71 18.82 -12.59
C LEU A 94 7.26 18.30 -12.64
N VAL A 95 6.49 18.60 -11.61
CA VAL A 95 5.09 18.19 -11.48
C VAL A 95 4.20 19.41 -11.72
N LYS A 96 3.35 19.38 -12.75
CA LYS A 96 2.43 20.49 -13.10
C LYS A 96 3.15 21.84 -13.23
N GLY A 97 4.36 21.83 -13.80
CA GLY A 97 5.19 23.03 -13.99
C GLY A 97 5.91 23.54 -12.74
N LYS A 98 5.81 22.83 -11.60
CA LYS A 98 6.50 23.20 -10.36
C LYS A 98 7.55 22.15 -9.99
N PRO A 99 8.75 22.55 -9.56
CA PRO A 99 9.73 21.61 -9.02
C PRO A 99 9.23 21.06 -7.68
N LEU A 100 9.25 19.74 -7.52
CA LEU A 100 8.83 19.05 -6.31
C LEU A 100 9.86 17.99 -5.91
N ASN A 101 10.25 17.97 -4.64
CA ASN A 101 11.21 17.02 -4.10
C ASN A 101 10.50 15.73 -3.65
N ILE A 102 10.92 14.59 -4.19
CA ILE A 102 10.34 13.28 -3.90
C ILE A 102 11.44 12.31 -3.54
N SER A 103 11.25 11.56 -2.45
CA SER A 103 12.18 10.51 -2.00
C SER A 103 12.32 9.39 -3.03
N VAL A 104 13.54 8.84 -3.14
CA VAL A 104 13.88 7.76 -4.08
C VAL A 104 12.99 6.52 -3.89
N ASP A 105 12.55 6.23 -2.67
CA ASP A 105 11.71 5.08 -2.34
C ASP A 105 10.33 5.08 -3.03
N ARG A 106 9.88 6.25 -3.50
CA ARG A 106 8.59 6.42 -4.18
C ARG A 106 8.73 6.50 -5.70
N LEU A 107 9.95 6.38 -6.21
CA LEU A 107 10.27 6.56 -7.61
C LEU A 107 10.42 5.21 -8.32
N LYS A 108 9.88 5.14 -9.54
CA LYS A 108 10.11 4.01 -10.44
C LYS A 108 10.56 4.55 -11.80
N PRO A 109 11.71 4.10 -12.35
CA PRO A 109 12.22 4.60 -13.62
C PRO A 109 11.23 4.28 -14.76
N VAL A 110 11.09 5.22 -15.70
CA VAL A 110 10.32 5.02 -16.93
C VAL A 110 11.28 4.59 -18.02
N HIS A 111 10.95 3.49 -18.71
CA HIS A 111 11.70 3.04 -19.88
C HIS A 111 10.95 3.51 -21.11
N LEU A 112 11.47 4.55 -21.76
CA LEU A 112 10.97 5.02 -23.05
C LEU A 112 11.72 4.23 -24.13
N LEU A 113 10.98 3.59 -25.04
CA LEU A 113 11.58 3.04 -26.24
C LEU A 113 11.91 4.22 -27.14
N GLU A 114 13.15 4.32 -27.60
CA GLU A 114 13.54 5.25 -28.65
C GLU A 114 12.86 4.81 -29.95
N THR A 115 11.61 5.20 -30.13
CA THR A 115 10.95 5.18 -31.44
C THR A 115 11.00 6.61 -31.96
N ASP A 116 11.83 6.80 -32.96
CA ASP A 116 12.05 7.99 -33.78
C ASP A 116 10.99 9.11 -33.62
N SER A 117 11.43 10.25 -33.10
CA SER A 117 11.06 11.60 -33.55
C SER A 117 9.65 11.79 -34.11
N ILE A 118 8.60 11.60 -33.31
CA ILE A 118 7.29 12.21 -33.59
C ILE A 118 6.79 12.88 -32.32
N HIS A 119 6.66 14.21 -32.41
CA HIS A 119 6.03 15.08 -31.44
C HIS A 119 4.60 14.61 -31.14
N ASP A 120 4.44 13.75 -30.15
CA ASP A 120 3.14 13.55 -29.50
C ASP A 120 3.37 13.33 -28.00
N LYS A 121 2.86 14.25 -27.20
CA LYS A 121 2.87 14.15 -25.73
C LYS A 121 2.22 12.83 -25.34
N PRO A 122 2.83 11.97 -24.51
CA PRO A 122 2.16 10.78 -24.02
C PRO A 122 1.08 11.21 -23.02
N THR A 123 -0.09 11.52 -23.56
CA THR A 123 -1.31 11.72 -22.79
C THR A 123 -1.86 10.33 -22.48
N PHE A 124 -1.39 9.72 -21.39
CA PHE A 124 -2.18 8.68 -20.74
C PHE A 124 -3.38 9.34 -20.05
N SER A 125 -4.32 9.85 -20.84
CA SER A 125 -5.68 10.08 -20.35
C SER A 125 -6.44 8.77 -20.49
N CYS A 126 -6.85 8.22 -19.36
CA CYS A 126 -7.84 7.16 -19.33
C CYS A 126 -9.15 7.73 -19.92
N LYS A 127 -9.49 7.35 -21.16
CA LYS A 127 -10.81 7.63 -21.71
C LYS A 127 -11.81 6.71 -21.02
N GLN A 128 -12.73 7.31 -20.26
CA GLN A 128 -13.98 6.68 -19.88
C GLN A 128 -14.78 6.43 -21.16
N SER A 129 -15.07 5.17 -21.47
CA SER A 129 -16.04 4.79 -22.49
C SER A 129 -17.36 4.47 -21.79
N ASP A 130 -18.16 5.51 -21.58
CA ASP A 130 -19.61 5.36 -21.60
C ASP A 130 -20.01 5.42 -23.07
N GLU A 131 -20.61 4.34 -23.60
CA GLU A 131 -21.72 4.41 -24.55
C GLU A 131 -22.24 3.01 -24.88
N ASN A 132 -23.48 2.78 -24.44
CA ASN A 132 -24.36 1.75 -24.94
C ASN A 132 -24.53 1.92 -26.46
N SER A 133 -24.32 0.86 -27.23
CA SER A 133 -24.81 0.77 -28.60
C SER A 133 -25.12 -0.68 -28.92
N ALA A 134 -26.40 -1.01 -28.78
CA ALA A 134 -26.99 -2.21 -29.31
C ALA A 134 -26.87 -2.20 -30.84
N THR A 135 -26.27 -3.23 -31.41
CA THR A 135 -26.53 -3.63 -32.79
C THR A 135 -26.79 -5.12 -32.78
N ASN A 136 -28.05 -5.43 -33.08
CA ASN A 136 -28.54 -6.78 -33.32
C ASN A 136 -27.97 -7.21 -34.67
N ASP A 137 -27.28 -8.35 -34.71
CA ASP A 137 -27.16 -9.13 -35.94
C ASP A 137 -27.47 -10.59 -35.64
N SER A 138 -28.55 -11.02 -36.25
CA SER A 138 -29.16 -12.35 -36.20
C SER A 138 -28.44 -13.33 -37.12
N ASN A 139 -28.17 -14.55 -36.60
CA ASN A 139 -28.25 -15.86 -37.28
C ASN A 139 -27.32 -16.12 -38.50
N LEU A 140 -26.76 -17.30 -38.78
CA LEU A 140 -26.70 -18.67 -38.25
C LEU A 140 -25.73 -19.41 -39.19
N LEU A 141 -24.89 -20.35 -38.71
CA LEU A 141 -24.56 -21.65 -39.34
C LEU A 141 -23.29 -22.27 -38.73
N SER A 142 -23.54 -23.27 -37.89
CA SER A 142 -22.85 -24.57 -37.74
C SER A 142 -21.39 -24.72 -38.19
N ASP A 143 -20.53 -25.05 -37.22
CA ASP A 143 -19.51 -26.10 -37.31
C ASP A 143 -19.02 -26.43 -35.89
N ASP A 144 -19.11 -27.70 -35.49
CA ASP A 144 -18.69 -28.23 -34.18
C ASP A 144 -17.18 -28.11 -33.97
N LYS A 145 -16.70 -26.93 -33.53
CA LYS A 145 -15.33 -26.73 -33.07
C LYS A 145 -15.33 -26.24 -31.62
N PRO A 146 -14.57 -26.88 -30.71
CA PRO A 146 -14.50 -26.41 -29.33
C PRO A 146 -13.91 -25.00 -29.29
N ALA A 147 -14.51 -24.11 -28.50
CA ALA A 147 -13.99 -22.76 -28.31
C ALA A 147 -12.59 -22.81 -27.69
N VAL A 148 -11.63 -22.08 -28.26
CA VAL A 148 -10.21 -22.10 -27.89
C VAL A 148 -9.73 -20.69 -27.54
N THR A 149 -8.91 -20.55 -26.50
CA THR A 149 -8.28 -19.27 -26.12
C THR A 149 -7.17 -18.88 -27.10
N ARG A 150 -6.70 -17.62 -27.06
CA ARG A 150 -5.56 -17.14 -27.86
C ARG A 150 -4.29 -18.02 -27.74
N TYR A 151 -4.14 -18.77 -26.64
CA TYR A 151 -3.00 -19.68 -26.38
C TYR A 151 -3.29 -21.15 -26.73
N GLY A 152 -4.38 -21.46 -27.43
CA GLY A 152 -4.68 -22.82 -27.85
C GLY A 152 -5.38 -23.69 -26.80
N ARG A 153 -5.76 -23.14 -25.64
CA ARG A 153 -6.44 -23.92 -24.59
C ARG A 153 -7.94 -24.06 -24.89
N GLN A 154 -8.45 -25.28 -24.86
CA GLN A 154 -9.88 -25.55 -24.98
C GLN A 154 -10.66 -25.03 -23.77
N ILE A 155 -11.72 -24.28 -24.03
CA ILE A 155 -12.61 -23.72 -23.01
C ILE A 155 -13.68 -24.76 -22.67
N LYS A 156 -13.73 -25.21 -21.42
CA LYS A 156 -14.80 -26.07 -20.91
C LYS A 156 -15.94 -25.19 -20.39
N LYS A 157 -17.14 -25.31 -20.97
CA LYS A 157 -18.33 -24.61 -20.45
C LYS A 157 -18.76 -25.23 -19.10
N PRO A 158 -19.18 -24.43 -18.11
CA PRO A 158 -19.72 -24.96 -16.85
C PRO A 158 -21.00 -25.75 -17.09
N VAL A 159 -21.19 -26.84 -16.33
CA VAL A 159 -22.33 -27.78 -16.45
C VAL A 159 -23.70 -27.10 -16.28
N ARG A 160 -23.75 -25.98 -15.55
CA ARG A 160 -24.99 -25.24 -15.26
C ARG A 160 -25.65 -24.60 -16.49
N PHE A 161 -24.95 -24.49 -17.62
CA PHE A 161 -25.43 -23.83 -18.83
C PHE A 161 -25.53 -24.78 -20.03
N GLN A 162 -25.78 -26.06 -19.78
CA GLN A 162 -26.06 -27.06 -20.81
C GLN A 162 -27.58 -27.27 -20.86
N ASP A 163 -28.25 -26.51 -21.73
CA ASP A 163 -29.64 -26.78 -22.17
C ASP A 163 -29.62 -27.61 -23.46
#